data_AF-A0A7S7PXF7-F1
#
_entry.id   AF-A0A7S7PXF7-F1
#
_cell.length_a   1.000
_cell.length_b   1.000
_cell.length_c   1.000
_cell.angle_alpha   90.00
_cell.angle_beta   90.00
_cell.angle_gamma   90.00
#
_symmetry.space_group_name_H-M   'P 1'
#
loop_
_entity.id
_entity.type
_entity.pdbx_description
1 polymer ?
#
loop_
_entity_poly.entity_id
_entity_poly.type
_entity_poly.pdbx_seq_one_letter_code
_entity_poly.pdbx_strand_id
1 'polypeptide(L)'
;MPRRLPMSPDRLIYMANQIGRFFRSQGHDKAVPGIAEHIKKFWDPRMKRAIFAHLDAGGAGLEPDVREALTSLKQATSLPAAP
;
A
#
# COMPACT_ATOMS: atom_id res chain seq x y z
N MET A 1 29.61 -6.96 8.07
CA MET A 1 29.21 -6.34 6.78
C MET A 1 27.95 -5.53 7.02
N PRO A 2 27.90 -4.23 6.66
CA PRO A 2 26.73 -3.41 6.92
C PRO A 2 25.59 -3.94 6.05
N ARG A 3 24.49 -4.32 6.69
CA ARG A 3 23.26 -4.76 6.02
C ARG A 3 22.78 -3.58 5.18
N ARG A 4 23.02 -3.62 3.86
CA ARG A 4 22.21 -2.87 2.89
C ARG A 4 20.78 -3.13 3.34
N LEU A 5 20.06 -2.12 3.83
CA LEU A 5 18.65 -2.27 4.15
C LEU A 5 17.95 -2.20 2.79
N PRO A 6 17.68 -3.32 2.07
CA PRO A 6 16.62 -3.23 1.08
C PRO A 6 15.39 -2.72 1.82
N MET A 7 14.50 -2.02 1.12
CA MET A 7 13.16 -1.76 1.66
C MET A 7 12.49 -3.12 1.95
N SER A 8 12.70 -3.66 3.14
CA SER A 8 12.20 -4.97 3.54
C SER A 8 10.67 -4.91 3.53
N PRO A 9 9.99 -6.00 3.11
CA PRO A 9 8.53 -6.07 3.13
C PRO A 9 7.94 -5.61 4.47
N ASP A 10 8.54 -6.01 5.60
CA ASP A 10 8.14 -5.59 6.95
C ASP A 10 8.10 -4.08 7.14
N ARG A 11 9.07 -3.35 6.59
CA ARG A 11 9.13 -1.89 6.71
C ARG A 11 8.04 -1.23 5.87
N LEU A 12 7.78 -1.75 4.66
CA LEU A 12 6.71 -1.26 3.80
C LEU A 12 5.33 -1.52 4.44
N ILE A 13 5.13 -2.69 5.05
CA ILE A 13 3.90 -3.03 5.78
C ILE A 13 3.71 -2.06 6.95
N TYR A 14 4.76 -1.82 7.74
CA TYR A 14 4.71 -0.86 8.83
C TYR A 14 4.33 0.55 8.35
N MET A 15 4.98 1.05 7.30
CA MET A 15 4.69 2.37 6.72
C MET A 15 3.27 2.45 6.16
N ALA A 16 2.80 1.42 5.46
CA ALA A 16 1.44 1.37 4.91
C ALA A 16 0.39 1.40 6.02
N ASN A 17 0.61 0.67 7.12
CA ASN A 17 -0.26 0.69 8.29
C ASN A 17 -0.26 2.04 9.02
N GLN A 18 0.88 2.73 9.09
CA GLN A 18 0.95 4.09 9.64
C GLN A 18 0.10 5.06 8.82
N ILE A 19 0.16 4.98 7.50
CA ILE A 19 -0.70 5.76 6.59
C ILE A 19 -2.18 5.40 6.85
N GLY A 20 -2.49 4.11 6.97
CA GLY A 20 -3.84 3.64 7.29
C GLY A 20 -4.41 4.25 8.56
N ARG A 21 -3.65 4.24 9.65
CA ARG A 21 -4.05 4.82 10.94
C ARG A 21 -4.30 6.32 10.85
N PHE A 22 -3.48 7.04 10.11
CA PHE A 22 -3.63 8.49 9.91
C PHE A 22 -4.90 8.85 9.14
N PHE A 23 -5.29 8.05 8.14
CA PHE A 23 -6.53 8.28 7.40
C PHE A 23 -7.75 7.79 8.16
N ARG A 24 -7.62 6.71 8.92
CA ARG A 24 -8.69 6.20 9.78
C ARG A 24 -9.12 7.23 10.84
N SER A 25 -8.19 8.02 11.38
CA SER A 25 -8.54 9.10 12.32
C SER A 25 -9.26 10.28 11.66
N GLN A 26 -9.21 10.42 10.32
CA GLN A 26 -9.88 11.49 9.57
C GLN A 26 -11.30 11.11 9.10
N GLY A 27 -11.69 9.85 9.21
CA GLY A 27 -13.01 9.34 8.84
C GLY A 27 -12.95 8.09 7.98
N HIS A 28 -13.71 7.06 8.36
CA HIS A 28 -13.65 5.74 7.75
C HIS A 28 -14.00 5.76 6.25
N ASP A 29 -14.97 6.57 5.85
CA ASP A 29 -15.47 6.68 4.46
C ASP A 29 -14.39 7.13 3.46
N LYS A 30 -13.43 7.94 3.92
CA LYS A 30 -12.33 8.46 3.10
C LYS A 30 -11.02 7.71 3.31
N ALA A 31 -10.99 6.73 4.20
CA ALA A 31 -9.74 6.11 4.62
C ALA A 31 -9.11 5.31 3.47
N VAL A 32 -9.86 4.38 2.91
CA VAL A 32 -9.44 3.52 1.80
C VAL A 32 -8.98 4.32 0.57
N PRO A 33 -9.78 5.25 0.01
CA PRO A 33 -9.33 6.05 -1.14
C PRO A 33 -8.15 6.96 -0.81
N GLY A 34 -8.09 7.51 0.41
CA GLY A 34 -6.97 8.36 0.86
C GLY A 34 -5.66 7.59 0.95
N ILE A 35 -5.68 6.37 1.50
CA ILE A 35 -4.51 5.48 1.58
C ILE A 35 -4.01 5.12 0.18
N ALA A 36 -4.92 4.70 -0.72
CA ALA A 36 -4.59 4.33 -2.09
C ALA A 36 -3.93 5.48 -2.86
N GLU A 37 -4.50 6.68 -2.77
CA GLU A 37 -3.97 7.87 -3.42
C GLU A 37 -2.60 8.27 -2.84
N HIS A 38 -2.44 8.21 -1.52
CA HIS A 38 -1.17 8.51 -0.86
C HIS A 38 -0.06 7.57 -1.33
N ILE A 39 -0.32 6.25 -1.31
CA ILE A 39 0.65 5.25 -1.80
C ILE A 39 0.94 5.47 -3.29
N LYS A 40 -0.08 5.76 -4.10
CA LYS A 40 0.11 6.04 -5.54
C LYS A 40 1.06 7.22 -5.79
N LYS A 41 0.84 8.33 -5.08
CA LYS A 41 1.55 9.61 -5.27
C LYS A 41 2.93 9.64 -4.64
N PHE A 42 3.08 9.11 -3.43
CA PHE A 42 4.31 9.27 -2.64
C PHE A 42 5.24 8.06 -2.71
N TRP A 43 4.76 6.88 -3.13
CA TRP A 43 5.64 5.71 -3.25
C TRP A 43 6.17 5.53 -4.66
N ASP A 44 7.48 5.31 -4.74
CA ASP A 44 8.16 4.90 -5.95
C ASP A 44 7.62 3.57 -6.52
N PRO A 45 7.74 3.36 -7.85
CA PRO A 45 7.29 2.12 -8.50
C PRO A 45 7.84 0.84 -7.87
N ARG A 46 9.10 0.85 -7.38
CA ARG A 46 9.71 -0.32 -6.74
C ARG A 46 9.03 -0.69 -5.42
N MET A 47 8.69 0.30 -4.60
CA MET A 47 8.00 0.07 -3.32
C MET A 47 6.57 -0.45 -3.55
N LYS A 48 5.87 0.12 -4.55
CA LYS A 48 4.53 -0.35 -4.96
C LYS A 48 4.56 -1.81 -5.41
N ARG A 49 5.53 -2.19 -6.25
CA ARG A 49 5.68 -3.60 -6.67
C ARG A 49 5.97 -4.53 -5.49
N ALA A 50 6.82 -4.11 -4.55
CA ALA A 50 7.14 -4.92 -3.37
C ALA A 50 5.91 -5.13 -2.47
N ILE A 51 5.10 -4.09 -2.22
CA ILE A 51 3.90 -4.24 -1.38
C ILE A 51 2.78 -4.99 -2.09
N PHE A 52 2.65 -4.87 -3.42
CA PHE A 52 1.70 -5.69 -4.19
C PHE A 52 2.11 -7.17 -4.19
N ALA A 53 3.41 -7.48 -4.32
CA ALA A 53 3.87 -8.85 -4.18
C ALA A 53 3.58 -9.42 -2.78
N HIS A 54 3.70 -8.60 -1.73
CA HIS A 54 3.31 -8.99 -0.38
C HIS A 54 1.80 -9.20 -0.23
N LEU A 55 1.00 -8.34 -0.87
CA LEU A 55 -0.46 -8.48 -0.93
C LEU A 55 -0.85 -9.80 -1.62
N ASP A 56 -0.22 -10.14 -2.75
CA ASP A 56 -0.44 -11.40 -3.47
C ASP A 56 -0.01 -12.63 -2.66
N ALA A 57 0.99 -12.51 -1.81
CA ALA A 57 1.42 -13.55 -0.87
C ALA A 57 0.48 -13.73 0.34
N GLY A 58 -0.63 -12.99 0.40
CA GLY A 58 -1.64 -13.07 1.46
C GLY A 58 -1.71 -11.82 2.36
N GLY A 59 -0.79 -10.86 2.18
CA GLY A 59 -0.86 -9.56 2.85
C GLY A 59 -0.79 -9.64 4.39
N ALA A 60 0.03 -10.55 4.92
CA ALA A 60 0.22 -10.73 6.36
C ALA A 60 0.68 -9.42 7.02
N GLY A 61 0.08 -9.05 8.15
CA GLY A 61 0.42 -7.83 8.87
C GLY A 61 -0.11 -6.53 8.27
N LEU A 62 -0.77 -6.53 7.11
CA LEU A 62 -1.49 -5.37 6.59
C LEU A 62 -2.84 -5.20 7.29
N GLU A 63 -3.16 -3.97 7.70
CA GLU A 63 -4.48 -3.66 8.24
C GLU A 63 -5.59 -3.77 7.16
N PRO A 64 -6.85 -4.05 7.54
CA PRO A 64 -7.94 -4.25 6.57
C PRO A 64 -8.12 -3.08 5.59
N ASP A 65 -8.14 -1.85 6.11
CA ASP A 65 -8.29 -0.63 5.31
C ASP A 65 -7.15 -0.46 4.29
N VAL A 66 -5.93 -0.85 4.68
CA VAL A 66 -4.72 -0.78 3.84
C VAL A 66 -4.75 -1.86 2.76
N ARG A 67 -5.19 -3.07 3.11
CA ARG A 67 -5.33 -4.18 2.17
C ARG A 67 -6.34 -3.85 1.08
N GLU A 68 -7.49 -3.28 1.46
CA GLU A 68 -8.51 -2.84 0.52
C GLU A 68 -7.99 -1.72 -0.38
N ALA A 69 -7.31 -0.73 0.19
CA ALA A 69 -6.70 0.37 -0.57
C ALA A 69 -5.66 -0.11 -1.59
N LEU A 70 -4.78 -1.03 -1.20
CA LEU A 70 -3.78 -1.62 -2.10
C LEU A 70 -4.44 -2.48 -3.20
N THR A 71 -5.52 -3.18 -2.88
CA THR A 71 -6.29 -3.98 -3.85
C THR A 71 -6.94 -3.08 -4.90
N SER A 72 -7.62 -2.02 -4.46
CA SER A 72 -8.20 -0.99 -5.33
C SER A 72 -7.13 -0.31 -6.21
N LEU A 73 -6.00 0.05 -5.62
CA LEU A 73 -4.88 0.66 -6.35
C LEU A 73 -4.27 -0.28 -7.40
N LYS A 74 -4.12 -1.57 -7.07
CA LYS A 74 -3.63 -2.59 -8.00
C LYS A 74 -4.60 -2.77 -9.17
N GLN A 75 -5.91 -2.82 -8.92
CA GLN A 75 -6.93 -2.88 -9.97
C GLN A 75 -6.89 -1.63 -10.87
N ALA A 76 -6.80 -0.43 -10.28
CA ALA A 76 -6.71 0.82 -11.02
C ALA A 76 -5.41 0.96 -11.85
N THR A 77 -4.34 0.30 -11.42
CA THR A 77 -3.07 0.25 -12.18
C THR A 77 -3.07 -0.86 -13.24
N SER A 78 -3.84 -1.93 -13.01
CA SER A 78 -3.94 -3.08 -13.91
C SER A 78 -5.01 -2.93 -14.99
N LEU A 79 -5.97 -2.01 -14.84
CA LEU A 79 -6.81 -1.59 -15.95
C LEU A 79 -5.96 -0.75 -16.91
N PRO A 80 -5.62 -1.21 -18.12
CA PRO A 80 -5.32 -0.26 -19.17
C PRO A 80 -6.58 0.59 -19.36
N ALA A 81 -6.40 1.91 -19.47
CA ALA A 81 -7.45 2.78 -19.97
C ALA A 81 -8.03 2.11 -21.23
N ALA A 82 -9.29 1.70 -21.15
CA ALA A 82 -10.02 1.19 -22.30
C ALA A 82 -9.96 2.28 -23.40
N PRO A 83 -9.84 1.88 -24.68
CA PRO A 83 -9.65 2.80 -25.80
C PRO A 83 -10.75 3.86 -25.91
#